data_AF-A0A1P8U4K2-F1
#
_entry.id   AF-A0A1P8U4K2-F1
#
_cell.length_a   1.000
_cell.length_b   1.000
_cell.length_c   1.000
_cell.angle_alpha   90.00
_cell.angle_beta   90.00
_cell.angle_gamma   90.00
#
_symmetry.space_group_name_H-M   'P 1'
#
loop_
_entity.id
_entity.type
_entity.pdbx_description
1 polymer ?
#
loop_
_entity_poly.entity_id
_entity_poly.type
_entity_poly.pdbx_seq_one_letter_code
_entity_poly.pdbx_strand_id
1 'polypeptide(L)'
;MLAVDLLASTRENIEYRCLVSAPASGISSAENALVAARATLFPAGRECVWRAADGGLIVEQTGWLTTSAFVVCGIGALVIAILCLAAWRYLWALVPLALCLAAALVAVWWVSLL
;
A
#
# COMPACT_ATOMS: atom_id res chain seq x y z
N MET A 1 4.99 -28.48 -16.99
CA MET A 1 6.30 -27.83 -17.17
C MET A 1 6.18 -26.33 -16.90
N LEU A 2 5.29 -25.60 -17.59
CA LEU A 2 5.02 -24.16 -17.33
C LEU A 2 4.89 -23.71 -15.86
N ALA A 3 4.18 -24.45 -15.01
CA ALA A 3 4.03 -24.06 -13.60
C ALA A 3 5.34 -24.14 -12.79
N VAL A 4 6.20 -25.11 -13.13
CA VAL A 4 7.52 -25.28 -12.48
C VAL A 4 8.47 -24.18 -12.95
N ASP A 5 8.44 -23.83 -14.23
CA ASP A 5 9.25 -22.75 -14.80
C ASP A 5 8.84 -21.39 -14.23
N LEU A 6 7.54 -21.14 -14.06
CA LEU A 6 7.01 -19.94 -13.42
C LEU A 6 7.40 -19.85 -11.93
N LEU A 7 7.32 -20.96 -11.20
CA LEU A 7 7.73 -21.01 -9.79
C LEU A 7 9.24 -20.82 -9.64
N ALA A 8 10.06 -21.42 -10.50
CA ALA A 8 11.50 -21.25 -10.53
C ALA A 8 11.88 -19.80 -10.84
N SER A 9 11.31 -19.21 -11.89
CA SER A 9 11.54 -17.81 -12.25
C SER A 9 11.11 -16.83 -11.15
N THR A 10 9.99 -17.10 -10.47
CA THR A 10 9.53 -16.28 -9.35
C THR A 10 10.49 -16.37 -8.17
N ARG A 11 10.97 -17.58 -7.86
CA ARG A 11 11.91 -17.81 -6.77
C ARG A 11 13.26 -17.15 -7.02
N GLU A 12 13.84 -17.34 -8.21
CA GLU A 12 15.11 -16.70 -8.61
C GLU A 12 15.01 -15.18 -8.56
N ASN A 13 13.88 -14.61 -9.01
CA ASN A 13 13.64 -13.16 -8.95
C ASN A 13 13.56 -12.64 -7.50
N ILE A 14 12.97 -13.40 -6.57
CA ILE A 14 12.89 -13.03 -5.16
C ILE A 14 14.28 -13.14 -4.49
N GLU A 15 15.02 -14.22 -4.75
CA GLU A 15 16.38 -14.43 -4.24
C GLU A 15 17.32 -13.32 -4.73
N TYR A 16 17.28 -12.98 -6.02
CA TYR A 16 18.03 -11.86 -6.60
C TYR A 16 17.69 -10.53 -5.92
N ARG A 17 16.40 -10.25 -5.69
CA ARG A 17 15.98 -9.02 -4.99
C ARG A 17 16.46 -8.97 -3.54
N CYS A 18 16.50 -10.10 -2.83
CA CYS A 18 17.08 -10.16 -1.47
C CYS A 18 18.59 -9.93 -1.48
N LEU A 19 19.31 -10.41 -2.50
CA LEU A 19 20.75 -10.20 -2.64
C LEU A 19 21.10 -8.74 -2.95
N VAL A 20 20.36 -8.09 -3.86
CA VAL A 20 20.58 -6.68 -4.22
C VAL A 20 20.23 -5.72 -3.08
N SER A 21 19.28 -6.09 -2.22
CA SER A 21 18.87 -5.28 -1.06
C SER A 21 19.49 -5.74 0.26
N ALA A 22 20.58 -6.52 0.20
CA ALA A 22 21.22 -7.04 1.41
C ALA A 22 21.70 -5.91 2.34
N PRO A 23 21.50 -6.05 3.67
CA PRO A 23 21.98 -5.07 4.63
C PRO A 23 23.51 -5.04 4.65
N ALA A 24 24.09 -3.83 4.65
CA ALA A 24 25.54 -3.61 4.55
C ALA A 24 26.36 -4.07 5.78
N SER A 25 25.70 -4.47 6.88
CA SER A 25 26.37 -4.79 8.15
C SER A 25 25.75 -6.00 8.81
N GLY A 26 26.58 -6.88 9.38
CA GLY A 26 26.16 -7.99 10.22
C GLY A 26 25.95 -9.33 9.51
N ILE A 27 25.97 -9.39 8.18
CA ILE A 27 25.86 -10.64 7.41
C ILE A 27 27.23 -11.29 7.16
N SER A 28 27.28 -12.63 7.12
CA SER A 28 28.49 -13.35 6.75
C SER A 28 28.84 -13.09 5.27
N SER A 29 30.08 -12.72 4.93
CA SER A 29 30.53 -12.52 3.52
C SER A 29 30.67 -13.82 2.69
N ALA A 30 30.10 -14.93 3.12
CA ALA A 30 30.15 -16.20 2.38
C ALA A 30 29.16 -16.20 1.20
N GLU A 31 29.49 -16.91 0.12
CA GLU A 31 28.61 -17.12 -1.05
C GLU A 31 27.23 -17.72 -0.68
N ASN A 32 27.09 -18.29 0.53
CA ASN A 32 25.85 -18.88 1.07
C ASN A 32 25.23 -18.07 2.22
N ALA A 33 25.41 -16.75 2.23
CA ALA A 33 24.88 -15.89 3.29
C ALA A 33 23.34 -15.87 3.33
N LEU A 34 22.68 -16.04 2.18
CA LEU A 34 21.22 -16.10 2.08
C LEU A 34 20.72 -17.51 2.42
N VAL A 35 19.98 -17.63 3.52
CA VAL A 35 19.43 -18.91 3.99
C VAL A 35 18.09 -19.22 3.35
N ALA A 36 17.24 -18.19 3.24
CA ALA A 36 15.92 -18.32 2.64
C ALA A 36 15.44 -16.97 2.11
N ALA A 37 14.71 -17.01 1.00
CA ALA A 37 13.96 -15.89 0.48
C ALA A 37 12.53 -16.34 0.19
N ARG A 38 11.53 -15.63 0.71
CA ARG A 38 10.11 -15.99 0.58
C ARG A 38 9.29 -14.76 0.24
N ALA A 39 8.29 -14.93 -0.62
CA ALA A 39 7.24 -13.94 -0.78
C ALA A 39 6.24 -14.08 0.38
N THR A 40 5.86 -12.95 0.98
CA THR A 40 4.89 -12.90 2.07
C THR A 40 3.60 -12.23 1.59
N LEU A 41 2.46 -12.83 1.92
CA LEU A 41 1.14 -12.26 1.59
C LEU A 41 0.76 -11.13 2.56
N PHE A 42 1.16 -11.25 3.83
CA PHE A 42 0.93 -10.25 4.85
C PHE A 42 2.14 -10.17 5.80
N PRO A 43 2.89 -9.07 5.81
CA PRO A 43 2.82 -7.92 4.92
C PRO A 43 3.15 -8.30 3.46
N ALA A 44 2.55 -7.59 2.51
CA ALA A 44 2.73 -7.82 1.09
C ALA A 44 4.15 -7.40 0.67
N GLY A 45 5.03 -8.38 0.44
CA GLY A 45 6.43 -8.13 0.15
C GLY A 45 7.28 -9.40 0.09
N ARG A 46 8.48 -9.31 0.62
CA ARG A 46 9.44 -10.42 0.76
C ARG A 46 10.01 -10.47 2.16
N GLU A 47 10.23 -11.69 2.61
CA GLU A 47 11.02 -12.03 3.79
C GLU A 47 12.35 -12.61 3.30
N CYS A 48 13.43 -12.00 3.76
CA CYS A 48 14.79 -12.42 3.46
C CYS A 48 15.46 -12.83 4.78
N VAL A 49 16.06 -14.02 4.80
CA VAL A 49 16.75 -14.57 5.96
C VAL A 49 18.22 -14.75 5.61
N TRP A 50 19.11 -14.11 6.36
CA TRP A 50 20.56 -14.23 6.19
C TRP A 50 21.23 -14.83 7.42
N ARG A 51 22.39 -15.43 7.22
CA ARG A 51 23.30 -15.77 8.31
C ARG A 51 24.02 -14.53 8.79
N ALA A 52 23.97 -14.34 10.09
CA ALA A 52 24.74 -13.32 10.76
C ALA A 52 26.21 -13.74 10.91
N ALA A 53 27.10 -12.76 11.01
CA ALA A 53 28.53 -13.00 11.20
C ALA A 53 28.89 -13.65 12.55
N ASP A 54 28.01 -13.50 13.55
CA ASP A 54 28.13 -14.09 14.90
C ASP A 54 27.52 -15.50 15.00
N GLY A 55 27.01 -16.05 13.90
CA GLY A 55 26.36 -17.37 13.85
C GLY A 55 24.85 -17.33 14.08
N GLY A 56 24.25 -16.15 14.26
CA GLY A 56 22.80 -15.96 14.32
C GLY A 56 22.09 -15.92 12.96
N LEU A 57 20.79 -15.61 12.98
CA LEU A 57 19.97 -15.37 11.79
C LEU A 57 19.45 -13.93 11.81
N ILE A 58 19.60 -13.23 10.69
CA ILE A 58 19.00 -11.90 10.46
C ILE A 58 17.78 -12.12 9.58
N VAL A 59 16.62 -11.67 10.04
CA VAL A 59 15.36 -11.72 9.29
C VAL A 59 14.94 -10.30 8.95
N GLU A 60 14.76 -10.00 7.67
CA GLU A 60 14.22 -8.73 7.21
C GLU A 60 12.93 -8.97 6.44
N GLN A 61 11.88 -8.28 6.89
CA GLN A 61 10.57 -8.34 6.29
C GLN A 61 10.26 -6.99 5.64
N THR A 62 10.08 -7.02 4.33
CA THR A 62 9.73 -5.83 3.55
C THR A 62 8.23 -5.72 3.36
N GLY A 63 7.75 -4.52 3.02
CA GLY A 63 6.35 -4.31 2.64
C GLY A 63 5.40 -3.97 3.78
N TRP A 64 5.88 -3.81 5.00
CA TRP A 64 5.06 -3.31 6.12
C TRP A 64 4.49 -1.93 5.84
N LEU A 65 5.30 -1.02 5.29
CA LEU A 65 4.89 0.35 4.98
C LEU A 65 3.79 0.39 3.91
N THR A 66 3.92 -0.41 2.85
CA THR A 66 2.92 -0.48 1.78
C THR A 66 1.66 -1.17 2.25
N THR A 67 1.78 -2.22 3.06
CA THR A 67 0.63 -2.94 3.62
C THR A 67 -0.16 -2.06 4.58
N SER A 68 0.51 -1.32 5.47
CA SER A 68 -0.16 -0.42 6.40
C SER A 68 -0.83 0.75 5.67
N ALA A 69 -0.17 1.33 4.67
CA ALA A 69 -0.77 2.37 3.84
C ALA A 69 -2.03 1.87 3.11
N PHE A 70 -2.00 0.67 2.54
CA PHE A 70 -3.15 0.09 1.86
C PHE A 70 -4.32 -0.16 2.83
N VAL A 71 -4.04 -0.69 4.02
CA VAL A 71 -5.05 -0.92 5.07
C VAL A 71 -5.67 0.41 5.51
N VAL A 72 -4.86 1.43 5.80
CA VAL A 72 -5.34 2.75 6.24
C VAL A 72 -6.18 3.43 5.16
N CYS A 73 -5.68 3.48 3.92
CA CYS A 73 -6.41 4.08 2.80
C CYS A 73 -7.69 3.29 2.48
N GLY A 74 -7.65 1.97 2.54
CA GLY A 74 -8.82 1.11 2.32
C GLY A 74 -9.93 1.35 3.34
N ILE A 75 -9.57 1.40 4.63
CA ILE A 75 -10.51 1.74 5.70
C ILE A 75 -11.06 3.16 5.52
N GLY A 76 -10.19 4.14 5.21
CA GLY A 76 -10.59 5.52 4.96
C GLY A 76 -11.58 5.65 3.80
N ALA A 77 -11.30 4.99 2.67
CA ALA A 77 -12.19 4.96 1.52
C ALA A 77 -13.54 4.31 1.84
N LEU A 78 -13.54 3.24 2.63
CA LEU A 78 -14.76 2.56 3.06
C LEU A 78 -15.62 3.46 3.97
N VAL A 79 -15.01 4.18 4.90
CA VAL A 79 -15.70 5.16 5.75
C VAL A 79 -16.30 6.28 4.88
N ILE A 80 -15.54 6.85 3.95
CA ILE A 80 -16.04 7.88 3.04
C ILE A 80 -17.19 7.34 2.19
N ALA A 81 -17.07 6.12 1.65
CA ALA A 81 -18.12 5.50 0.86
C ALA A 81 -19.42 5.32 1.67
N ILE A 82 -19.32 4.85 2.91
CA ILE A 82 -20.47 4.72 3.83
C ILE A 82 -21.09 6.08 4.13
N LEU A 83 -20.27 7.10 4.42
CA LEU A 83 -20.75 8.46 4.68
C LEU A 83 -21.40 9.07 3.44
N CYS A 84 -20.84 8.88 2.25
CA CYS A 84 -21.41 9.32 0.98
C CYS A 84 -22.74 8.59 0.70
N LEU A 85 -22.83 7.28 0.93
CA LEU A 85 -24.08 6.52 0.79
C LEU A 85 -25.15 6.98 1.79
N ALA A 86 -24.76 7.23 3.04
CA ALA A 86 -25.64 7.75 4.07
C ALA A 86 -26.11 9.17 3.72
N ALA A 87 -25.19 10.05 3.32
CA ALA A 87 -25.48 11.41 2.89
C ALA A 87 -26.25 11.47 1.58
N TRP A 88 -26.08 10.51 0.67
CA TRP A 88 -26.83 10.43 -0.59
C TRP A 88 -28.31 10.17 -0.37
N ARG A 89 -28.67 9.49 0.72
CA ARG A 89 -30.06 9.41 1.17
C ARG A 89 -30.64 10.79 1.57
N TYR A 90 -29.80 11.68 2.10
CA TYR A 90 -30.16 13.05 2.51
C TYR A 90 -29.89 14.10 1.42
N LEU A 91 -29.17 13.77 0.35
CA LEU A 91 -28.82 14.70 -0.72
C LEU A 91 -30.06 15.24 -1.45
N TRP A 92 -31.13 14.44 -1.56
CA TRP A 92 -32.42 14.90 -2.06
C TRP A 92 -33.04 16.05 -1.25
N ALA A 93 -32.75 16.13 0.05
CA ALA A 93 -33.19 17.22 0.91
C ALA A 93 -32.30 18.48 0.80
N LEU A 94 -31.07 18.35 0.30
CA LEU A 94 -30.12 19.46 0.14
C LEU A 94 -30.18 20.14 -1.24
N VAL A 95 -30.80 19.48 -2.24
CA VAL A 95 -31.09 20.07 -3.57
C VAL A 95 -31.76 21.46 -3.50
N PRO A 96 -32.83 21.69 -2.72
CA PRO A 96 -33.45 23.03 -2.64
C PRO A 96 -32.52 24.07 -1.99
N LEU A 97 -31.68 23.66 -1.04
CA LEU A 97 -30.74 24.55 -0.34
C LEU A 97 -29.58 24.96 -1.25
N ALA A 98 -29.07 24.04 -2.06
CA ALA A 98 -28.08 24.30 -3.09
C ALA A 98 -28.60 25.23 -4.19
N LEU A 99 -29.87 25.07 -4.61
CA LEU A 99 -30.54 25.98 -5.55
C LEU A 99 -30.68 27.40 -4.98
N CYS A 100 -31.06 27.54 -3.70
CA CYS A 100 -31.13 28.85 -3.04
C CYS A 100 -29.76 29.53 -2.93
N LEU A 101 -28.70 28.77 -2.60
CA LEU A 101 -27.33 29.30 -2.55
C LEU A 101 -26.82 29.74 -3.92
N ALA A 102 -27.08 28.97 -4.97
CA ALA A 102 -26.73 29.34 -6.34
C ALA A 102 -27.46 30.62 -6.78
N ALA A 103 -28.76 30.73 -6.50
CA ALA A 103 -29.54 31.93 -6.80
C ALA A 103 -29.02 33.16 -6.04
N ALA A 104 -28.65 33.01 -4.76
CA ALA A 104 -28.09 34.08 -3.96
C ALA A 104 -26.73 34.55 -4.50
N LEU A 105 -25.86 33.62 -4.91
CA LEU A 105 -24.56 33.96 -5.49
C LEU A 105 -24.70 34.68 -6.83
N VAL A 106 -25.66 34.26 -7.67
CA VAL A 106 -25.98 34.95 -8.93
C VAL A 106 -26.52 36.36 -8.67
N ALA A 107 -27.38 36.54 -7.67
CA ALA A 107 -27.90 37.85 -7.31
C ALA A 107 -26.79 38.79 -6.78
N VAL A 108 -25.89 38.28 -5.93
CA VAL A 108 -24.73 39.05 -5.44
C VAL A 108 -23.80 39.42 -6.58
N TRP A 109 -23.52 38.49 -7.51
CA TRP A 109 -22.71 38.76 -8.69
C TRP A 109 -23.33 39.83 -9.59
N TRP A 110 -24.65 39.78 -9.78
CA TRP A 110 -25.37 40.78 -10.58
C TRP A 110 -25.34 42.17 -9.96
N VAL A 111 -25.53 42.28 -8.64
CA VAL A 111 -25.43 43.56 -7.92
C VAL A 111 -24.02 44.13 -7.97
N SER A 112 -23.00 43.27 -8.06
CA SER A 112 -21.59 43.69 -8.18
C SER A 112 -21.23 44.26 -9.56
N LEU A 113 -22.10 44.12 -10.56
CA LEU A 113 -21.92 44.58 -11.94
C LEU A 113 -22.69 45.87 -12.27
N LEU A 114 -23.50 46.37 -11.33
CA LEU A 114 -24.29 47.61 -11.39
C LEU A 114 -23.56 48.75 -10.68
#